data_AF-A0A9W6YJI2-F1
#
_entry.id   AF-A0A9W6YJI2-F1
#
_cell.length_a   1.000
_cell.length_b   1.000
_cell.length_c   1.000
_cell.angle_alpha   90.00
_cell.angle_beta   90.00
_cell.angle_gamma   90.00
#
_symmetry.space_group_name_H-M   'P 1'
#
loop_
_entity.id
_entity.type
_entity.pdbx_description
1 polymer ?
#
loop_
_entity_poly.entity_id
_entity_poly.type
_entity_poly.pdbx_seq_one_letter_code
_entity_poly.pdbx_strand_id
1 'polypeptide(L)'
;MLGRQMTEELRYYARSERHLQALQTWLEAAKPAFPAAVASGGADAVQSKLFPLLRTQELGGVVLFAPTLGSTQTLLRETLKPAAPAGLVCYTELQSSGKGRGTNTWSSPEGCLTFSFQSAFVDGATLPFVQYLVSLAIIKAVEAVHAAVPGSAGPVRIKWPNDIYANQVKIGGILCQSEYRDGKFRVTTGM
;
A
#
# COMPACT_ATOMS: atom_id res chain seq x y z
N MET A 1 22.17 -3.72 10.79
CA MET A 1 22.34 -4.80 9.79
C MET A 1 21.04 -5.12 9.04
N LEU A 2 19.85 -5.15 9.67
CA LEU A 2 18.56 -5.39 8.97
C LEU A 2 18.24 -4.42 7.82
N GLY A 3 18.63 -3.15 7.93
CA GLY A 3 18.30 -2.13 6.92
C GLY A 3 18.97 -2.32 5.56
N ARG A 4 20.09 -3.07 5.47
CA ARG A 4 20.75 -3.39 4.19
C ARG A 4 20.11 -4.59 3.49
N GLN A 5 19.75 -5.62 4.25
CA GLN A 5 19.16 -6.85 3.71
C GLN A 5 17.75 -6.61 3.14
N MET A 6 16.96 -5.74 3.80
CA MET A 6 15.62 -5.35 3.35
C MET A 6 15.59 -4.69 1.95
N THR A 7 16.67 -4.04 1.53
CA THR A 7 16.69 -3.23 0.30
C THR A 7 17.17 -4.00 -0.92
N GLU A 8 17.84 -5.15 -0.71
CA GLU A 8 18.37 -5.97 -1.79
C GLU A 8 17.30 -6.82 -2.49
N GLU A 9 16.18 -7.09 -1.80
CA GLU A 9 15.03 -7.84 -2.34
C GLU A 9 13.90 -6.93 -2.84
N LEU A 10 13.99 -5.60 -2.62
CA LEU A 10 12.99 -4.67 -3.10
C LEU A 10 12.98 -4.65 -4.63
N ARG A 11 11.81 -4.88 -5.22
CA ARG A 11 11.59 -4.89 -6.67
C ARG A 11 10.45 -3.95 -7.04
N TYR A 12 10.57 -3.37 -8.23
CA TYR A 12 9.52 -2.57 -8.84
C TYR A 12 8.86 -3.38 -9.96
N TYR A 13 7.53 -3.44 -9.94
CA TYR A 13 6.72 -4.16 -10.91
C TYR A 13 5.78 -3.17 -11.61
N ALA A 14 5.64 -3.31 -12.92
CA ALA A 14 4.70 -2.52 -13.71
C ALA A 14 3.71 -3.44 -14.42
N ARG A 15 2.41 -3.09 -14.39
CA ARG A 15 1.34 -3.92 -14.95
C ARG A 15 1.30 -3.93 -16.47
N SER A 16 1.73 -2.84 -17.11
CA SER A 16 1.79 -2.74 -18.58
C SER A 16 2.94 -1.84 -19.00
N GLU A 17 3.24 -1.84 -20.30
CA GLU A 17 4.29 -1.02 -20.90
C GLU A 17 4.13 0.48 -20.61
N ARG A 18 2.90 0.99 -20.63
CA ARG A 18 2.60 2.37 -20.21
C ARG A 18 3.03 2.65 -18.76
N HIS A 19 2.76 1.73 -17.85
CA HIS A 19 3.15 1.89 -16.44
C HIS A 19 4.66 1.75 -16.27
N LEU A 20 5.29 0.87 -17.05
CA LEU A 20 6.74 0.69 -17.05
C LEU A 20 7.45 1.96 -17.51
N GLN A 21 6.98 2.58 -18.59
CA GLN A 21 7.53 3.84 -19.10
C GLN A 21 7.39 4.96 -18.06
N ALA A 22 6.21 5.11 -17.44
CA ALA A 22 5.99 6.10 -16.39
C ALA A 22 6.88 5.86 -15.16
N LEU A 23 7.09 4.60 -14.76
CA LEU A 23 8.00 4.21 -13.70
C LEU A 23 9.45 4.58 -14.05
N GLN A 24 9.91 4.26 -15.26
CA GLN A 24 11.27 4.57 -15.71
C GLN A 24 11.52 6.08 -15.70
N THR A 25 10.61 6.87 -16.27
CA THR A 25 10.69 8.33 -16.24
C THR A 25 10.77 8.86 -14.80
N TRP A 26 9.96 8.32 -13.89
CA TRP A 26 10.04 8.72 -12.49
C TRP A 26 11.37 8.31 -11.86
N LEU A 27 11.87 7.09 -12.07
CA LEU A 27 13.14 6.61 -11.52
C LEU A 27 14.33 7.45 -11.98
N GLU A 28 14.37 7.84 -13.26
CA GLU A 28 15.40 8.70 -13.83
C GLU A 28 15.44 10.08 -13.20
N ALA A 29 14.26 10.68 -12.99
CA ALA A 29 14.12 11.97 -12.32
C ALA A 29 14.41 11.86 -10.82
N ALA A 30 14.01 10.74 -10.22
CA ALA A 30 14.00 10.57 -8.77
C ALA A 30 15.37 10.18 -8.20
N LYS A 31 16.11 9.32 -8.92
CA LYS A 31 17.39 8.75 -8.49
C LYS A 31 17.33 8.25 -7.04
N PRO A 32 16.40 7.33 -6.71
CA PRO A 32 16.24 6.85 -5.35
C PRO A 32 17.55 6.22 -4.85
N ALA A 33 17.82 6.37 -3.55
CA ALA A 33 19.05 5.88 -2.91
C ALA A 33 19.20 4.34 -2.89
N PHE A 34 18.19 3.60 -3.38
CA PHE A 34 18.16 2.14 -3.43
C PHE A 34 18.06 1.67 -4.87
N PRO A 35 18.78 0.61 -5.26
CA PRO A 35 18.74 0.09 -6.61
C PRO A 35 17.31 -0.33 -6.97
N ALA A 36 16.72 0.35 -7.94
CA ALA A 36 15.45 -0.04 -8.51
C ALA A 36 15.66 -1.20 -9.47
N ALA A 37 15.74 -2.41 -8.93
CA ALA A 37 15.62 -3.61 -9.75
C ALA A 37 14.17 -3.69 -10.24
N VAL A 38 13.95 -3.28 -11.49
CA VAL A 38 12.67 -3.41 -12.15
C VAL A 38 12.52 -4.86 -12.60
N ALA A 39 11.58 -5.58 -12.01
CA ALA A 39 11.26 -6.92 -12.41
C ALA A 39 10.51 -6.86 -13.76
N SER A 40 11.19 -7.28 -14.83
CA SER A 40 10.61 -7.40 -16.17
C SER A 40 10.48 -8.87 -16.53
N GLY A 41 9.25 -9.36 -16.62
CA GLY A 41 8.92 -10.73 -17.03
C GLY A 41 9.38 -11.84 -16.08
N GLY A 42 8.43 -12.58 -15.50
CA GLY A 42 8.71 -13.82 -14.78
C GLY A 42 7.52 -14.35 -13.99
N ALA A 43 7.61 -15.61 -13.55
CA ALA A 43 6.63 -16.30 -12.71
C ALA A 43 6.51 -15.74 -11.27
N ASP A 44 6.85 -14.47 -11.07
CA ASP A 44 6.74 -13.78 -9.78
C ASP A 44 5.26 -13.65 -9.38
N ALA A 45 4.97 -13.82 -8.09
CA ALA A 45 3.62 -13.77 -7.56
C ALA A 45 2.90 -12.44 -7.86
N VAL A 46 3.63 -11.32 -7.92
CA VAL A 46 3.03 -10.02 -8.23
C VAL A 46 2.53 -9.98 -9.67
N GLN A 47 3.35 -10.40 -10.64
CA GLN A 47 2.97 -10.37 -12.06
C GLN A 47 1.89 -11.41 -12.39
N SER A 48 2.02 -12.62 -11.85
CA SER A 48 1.17 -13.76 -12.20
C SER A 48 -0.13 -13.86 -11.39
N LYS A 49 -0.15 -13.36 -10.14
CA LYS A 49 -1.31 -13.49 -9.25
C LYS A 49 -1.99 -12.16 -8.94
N LEU A 50 -1.24 -11.08 -8.70
CA LEU A 50 -1.83 -9.79 -8.33
C LEU A 50 -2.36 -9.03 -9.55
N PHE A 51 -1.55 -8.79 -10.58
CA PHE A 51 -1.94 -7.97 -11.72
C PHE A 51 -3.18 -8.43 -12.50
N PRO A 52 -3.43 -9.74 -12.72
CA PRO A 52 -4.66 -10.19 -13.37
C PRO A 52 -5.94 -9.84 -12.60
N LEU A 53 -5.83 -9.61 -11.28
CA LEU A 53 -6.96 -9.26 -10.42
C LEU A 53 -7.18 -7.74 -10.32
N LEU A 54 -6.18 -6.92 -10.67
CA LEU A 54 -6.29 -5.46 -10.58
C LEU A 54 -7.02 -4.87 -11.79
N ARG A 55 -8.23 -4.34 -11.54
CA ARG A 55 -9.07 -3.64 -12.55
C ARG A 55 -8.93 -2.12 -12.54
N THR A 56 -8.23 -1.58 -11.55
CA THR A 56 -8.00 -0.14 -11.37
C THR A 56 -7.18 0.46 -12.51
N GLN A 57 -7.40 1.73 -12.84
CA GLN A 57 -6.60 2.44 -13.85
C GLN A 57 -5.50 3.31 -13.22
N GLU A 58 -5.78 3.88 -12.05
CA GLU A 58 -4.88 4.85 -11.42
C GLU A 58 -4.06 4.25 -10.27
N LEU A 59 -4.63 3.33 -9.48
CA LEU A 59 -3.96 2.68 -8.34
C LEU A 59 -3.39 1.33 -8.73
N GLY A 60 -2.17 1.02 -8.30
CA GLY A 60 -1.59 -0.33 -8.43
C GLY A 60 -1.14 -0.72 -9.83
N GLY A 61 -1.08 0.24 -10.77
CA GLY A 61 -0.42 0.03 -12.06
C GLY A 61 1.10 -0.16 -11.91
N VAL A 62 1.67 0.35 -10.82
CA VAL A 62 3.03 0.09 -10.36
C VAL A 62 2.98 -0.39 -8.92
N VAL A 63 3.69 -1.48 -8.63
CA VAL A 63 3.77 -2.10 -7.31
C VAL A 63 5.24 -2.23 -6.90
N LEU A 64 5.57 -1.79 -5.70
CA LEU A 64 6.82 -2.11 -5.01
C LEU A 64 6.57 -3.31 -4.11
N PHE A 65 7.47 -4.28 -4.15
CA PHE A 65 7.35 -5.46 -3.31
C PHE A 65 8.72 -5.95 -2.83
N ALA A 66 8.72 -6.39 -1.59
CA ALA A 66 9.73 -7.28 -1.01
C ALA A 66 8.98 -8.24 -0.06
N PRO A 67 9.48 -9.46 0.19
CA PRO A 67 8.85 -10.37 1.14
C PRO A 67 8.72 -9.74 2.53
N THR A 68 9.80 -9.10 3.00
CA THR A 68 9.85 -8.41 4.29
C THR A 68 10.27 -6.95 4.13
N LEU A 69 9.48 -6.05 4.73
CA LEU A 69 9.81 -4.63 4.88
C LEU A 69 9.79 -4.21 6.36
N GLY A 70 10.30 -3.02 6.62
CA GLY A 70 10.19 -2.36 7.92
C GLY A 70 8.78 -1.85 8.08
N SER A 71 8.39 -0.93 7.21
CA SER A 71 7.03 -0.41 7.07
C SER A 71 6.83 0.03 5.63
N THR A 72 5.74 -0.42 5.01
CA THR A 72 5.31 -0.02 3.66
C THR A 72 5.09 1.49 3.60
N GLN A 73 4.51 2.07 4.65
CA GLN A 73 4.23 3.50 4.76
C GLN A 73 5.51 4.33 4.94
N THR A 74 6.45 3.85 5.76
CA THR A 74 7.76 4.51 5.94
C THR A 74 8.57 4.47 4.63
N LEU A 75 8.49 3.37 3.87
CA LEU A 75 9.15 3.29 2.57
C LEU A 75 8.61 4.38 1.63
N LEU A 76 7.29 4.48 1.47
CA LEU A 76 6.68 5.44 0.55
C LEU A 76 6.87 6.90 0.97
N ARG A 77 6.79 7.20 2.27
CA ARG A 77 6.73 8.57 2.78
C ARG A 77 8.10 9.16 3.09
N GLU A 78 9.00 8.37 3.66
CA GLU A 78 10.24 8.88 4.25
C GLU A 78 11.48 8.45 3.46
N THR A 79 11.40 7.29 2.82
CA THR A 79 12.56 6.64 2.19
C THR A 79 12.65 6.95 0.70
N LEU A 80 11.54 6.88 -0.04
CA LEU A 80 11.51 7.25 -1.45
C LEU A 80 11.57 8.78 -1.61
N LYS A 81 12.66 9.25 -2.21
CA LYS A 81 12.88 10.67 -2.51
C LYS A 81 13.27 10.84 -3.97
N PRO A 82 12.70 11.83 -4.68
CA PRO A 82 11.51 12.63 -4.36
C PRO A 82 10.28 11.74 -4.08
N ALA A 83 9.29 12.33 -3.42
CA ALA A 83 8.13 11.59 -2.93
C ALA A 83 7.44 10.79 -4.06
N ALA A 84 6.97 9.59 -3.69
CA ALA A 84 6.33 8.63 -4.59
C ALA A 84 5.23 9.28 -5.45
N PRO A 85 5.07 8.86 -6.71
CA PRO A 85 3.98 9.31 -7.55
C PRO A 85 2.65 8.78 -7.02
N ALA A 86 1.56 9.54 -7.24
CA ALA A 86 0.22 9.03 -6.99
C ALA A 86 -0.03 7.76 -7.83
N GLY A 87 -0.77 6.81 -7.27
CA GLY A 87 -1.01 5.52 -7.92
C GLY A 87 -0.06 4.40 -7.48
N LEU A 88 1.12 4.76 -6.93
CA LEU A 88 2.10 3.78 -6.47
C LEU A 88 1.56 2.99 -5.28
N VAL A 89 1.67 1.66 -5.35
CA VAL A 89 1.38 0.75 -4.24
C VAL A 89 2.68 0.11 -3.76
N CYS A 90 2.85 -0.02 -2.46
CA CYS A 90 3.91 -0.78 -1.80
C CYS A 90 3.26 -1.91 -1.01
N TYR A 91 3.63 -3.15 -1.31
CA TYR A 91 3.09 -4.36 -0.70
C TYR A 91 4.23 -5.16 -0.08
N THR A 92 3.96 -5.86 1.02
CA THR A 92 4.89 -6.80 1.65
C THR A 92 4.10 -7.90 2.34
N GLU A 93 4.70 -9.08 2.50
CA GLU A 93 4.09 -10.18 3.27
C GLU A 93 4.30 -9.97 4.78
N LEU A 94 5.41 -9.35 5.17
CA LEU A 94 5.75 -9.11 6.57
C LEU A 94 6.29 -7.69 6.80
N GLN A 95 5.75 -6.98 7.80
CA GLN A 95 6.35 -5.77 8.36
C GLN A 95 7.05 -6.06 9.69
N SER A 96 8.35 -5.77 9.76
CA SER A 96 9.16 -5.89 10.99
C SER A 96 9.03 -4.70 11.94
N SER A 97 8.56 -3.55 11.44
CA SER A 97 8.38 -2.31 12.22
C SER A 97 7.14 -1.53 11.77
N GLY A 98 6.03 -2.25 11.57
CA GLY A 98 4.74 -1.69 11.16
C GLY A 98 4.27 -0.53 12.05
N LYS A 99 3.68 0.49 11.44
CA LYS A 99 3.25 1.71 12.12
C LYS A 99 1.74 1.72 12.35
N GLY A 100 1.32 2.01 13.57
CA GLY A 100 -0.06 2.37 13.91
C GLY A 100 -0.22 3.88 14.11
N ARG A 101 -1.41 4.30 14.56
CA ARG A 101 -1.65 5.71 14.92
C ARG A 101 -0.86 6.12 16.16
N GLY A 102 -0.34 7.35 16.16
CA GLY A 102 0.43 7.90 17.27
C GLY A 102 1.74 7.14 17.46
N THR A 103 1.97 6.62 18.67
CA THR A 103 3.14 5.83 19.02
C THR A 103 2.91 4.32 18.91
N ASN A 104 1.73 3.88 18.47
CA ASN A 104 1.39 2.47 18.38
C ASN A 104 2.17 1.77 17.26
N THR A 105 2.52 0.51 17.51
CA THR A 105 3.09 -0.41 16.52
C THR A 105 1.98 -1.27 15.92
N TRP A 106 2.09 -1.58 14.63
CA TRP A 106 1.23 -2.57 13.97
C TRP A 106 1.97 -3.90 13.85
N SER A 107 1.36 -4.97 14.36
CA SER A 107 1.84 -6.34 14.18
C SER A 107 1.14 -6.97 12.99
N SER A 108 1.91 -7.47 12.03
CA SER A 108 1.41 -8.15 10.83
C SER A 108 2.01 -9.56 10.73
N PRO A 109 1.47 -10.55 11.45
CA PRO A 109 1.88 -11.93 11.28
C PRO A 109 1.59 -12.43 9.85
N GLU A 110 2.12 -13.61 9.52
CA GLU A 110 1.86 -14.27 8.25
C GLU A 110 0.35 -14.36 7.95
N GLY A 111 -0.02 -14.07 6.70
CA GLY A 111 -1.42 -14.02 6.26
C GLY A 111 -2.07 -12.65 6.36
N CYS A 112 -1.44 -11.66 7.00
CA CYS A 112 -1.88 -10.27 6.94
C CYS A 112 -1.64 -9.67 5.55
N LEU A 113 -2.67 -9.03 4.98
CA LEU A 113 -2.50 -8.20 3.79
C LEU A 113 -1.99 -6.82 4.22
N THR A 114 -0.67 -6.59 4.10
CA THR A 114 -0.07 -5.28 4.44
C THR A 114 0.39 -4.52 3.21
N PHE A 115 -0.18 -3.33 3.01
CA PHE A 115 0.19 -2.48 1.89
C PHE A 115 -0.05 -1.00 2.17
N SER A 116 0.72 -0.15 1.49
CA SER A 116 0.48 1.28 1.46
C SER A 116 0.36 1.78 0.03
N PHE A 117 -0.37 2.86 -0.17
CA PHE A 117 -0.46 3.49 -1.48
C PHE A 117 -0.43 5.01 -1.39
N GLN A 118 -0.01 5.63 -2.49
CA GLN A 118 0.11 7.08 -2.61
C GLN A 118 -1.05 7.66 -3.42
N SER A 119 -1.63 8.75 -2.92
CA SER A 119 -2.65 9.55 -3.61
C SER A 119 -2.33 11.04 -3.51
N ALA A 120 -2.97 11.85 -4.35
CA ALA A 120 -2.78 13.29 -4.38
C ALA A 120 -4.13 14.00 -4.53
N PHE A 121 -4.33 15.05 -3.74
CA PHE A 121 -5.54 15.88 -3.70
C PHE A 121 -5.15 17.34 -3.80
N VAL A 122 -6.04 18.16 -4.37
CA VAL A 122 -5.85 19.63 -4.42
C VAL A 122 -6.63 20.30 -3.30
N ASP A 123 -7.85 19.83 -3.05
CA ASP A 123 -8.72 20.37 -2.01
C ASP A 123 -8.49 19.69 -0.65
N GLY A 124 -7.98 20.46 0.30
CA GLY A 124 -7.73 20.02 1.68
C GLY A 124 -9.01 19.65 2.45
N ALA A 125 -10.17 20.19 2.07
CA ALA A 125 -11.45 19.90 2.73
C ALA A 125 -11.86 18.43 2.56
N THR A 126 -11.34 17.76 1.53
CA THR A 126 -11.64 16.35 1.25
C THR A 126 -10.81 15.36 2.07
N LEU A 127 -9.67 15.78 2.62
CA LEU A 127 -8.70 14.89 3.24
C LEU A 127 -9.25 14.08 4.42
N PRO A 128 -10.06 14.65 5.34
CA PRO A 128 -10.64 13.88 6.43
C PRO A 128 -11.49 12.72 5.92
N PHE A 129 -12.09 12.83 4.72
CA PHE A 129 -12.97 11.83 4.14
C PHE A 129 -12.23 10.63 3.52
N VAL A 130 -10.95 10.79 3.18
CA VAL A 130 -10.15 9.73 2.52
C VAL A 130 -10.12 8.45 3.36
N GLN A 131 -9.92 8.57 4.66
CA GLN A 131 -9.90 7.41 5.56
C GLN A 131 -11.24 6.66 5.57
N TYR A 132 -12.36 7.37 5.51
CA TYR A 132 -13.69 6.76 5.50
C TYR A 132 -13.96 6.05 4.17
N LEU A 133 -13.57 6.68 3.05
CA LEU A 133 -13.68 6.08 1.72
C LEU A 133 -12.88 4.78 1.63
N VAL A 134 -11.63 4.80 2.13
CA VAL A 134 -10.78 3.61 2.16
C VAL A 134 -11.36 2.54 3.08
N SER A 135 -11.82 2.91 4.27
CA SER A 135 -12.50 1.99 5.20
C SER A 135 -13.67 1.26 4.54
N LEU A 136 -14.54 2.02 3.87
CA LEU A 136 -15.70 1.47 3.20
C LEU A 136 -15.31 0.57 2.01
N ALA A 137 -14.29 0.96 1.24
CA ALA A 137 -13.80 0.15 0.13
C ALA A 137 -13.24 -1.20 0.61
N ILE A 138 -12.47 -1.22 1.71
CA ILE A 138 -11.93 -2.45 2.28
C ILE A 138 -13.05 -3.34 2.82
N ILE A 139 -14.02 -2.79 3.54
CA ILE A 139 -15.17 -3.58 4.04
C ILE A 139 -15.89 -4.26 2.88
N LYS A 140 -16.23 -3.50 1.84
CA LYS A 140 -16.90 -4.05 0.65
C LYS A 140 -16.06 -5.13 -0.03
N ALA A 141 -14.74 -4.95 -0.11
CA ALA A 141 -13.84 -5.95 -0.68
C ALA A 141 -13.81 -7.22 0.16
N VAL A 142 -13.72 -7.11 1.49
CA VAL A 142 -13.75 -8.26 2.39
C VAL A 142 -15.10 -8.97 2.31
N GLU A 143 -16.22 -8.24 2.35
CA GLU A 143 -17.57 -8.82 2.22
C GLU A 143 -17.76 -9.58 0.90
N ALA A 144 -17.25 -9.05 -0.22
CA ALA A 144 -17.32 -9.71 -1.52
C ALA A 144 -16.53 -11.03 -1.57
N VAL A 145 -15.33 -11.06 -0.97
CA VAL A 145 -14.53 -12.30 -0.85
C VAL A 145 -15.21 -13.26 0.11
N HIS A 146 -15.72 -12.75 1.22
CA HIS A 146 -16.33 -13.52 2.29
C HIS A 146 -17.61 -14.23 1.86
N ALA A 147 -18.46 -13.57 1.06
CA ALA A 147 -19.65 -14.19 0.49
C ALA A 147 -19.34 -15.43 -0.38
N ALA A 148 -18.09 -15.56 -0.86
CA ALA A 148 -17.62 -16.70 -1.63
C ALA A 148 -16.98 -17.83 -0.79
N VAL A 149 -16.84 -17.66 0.54
CA VAL A 149 -16.16 -18.61 1.43
C VAL A 149 -17.15 -19.21 2.46
N PRO A 150 -17.49 -20.51 2.38
CA PRO A 150 -18.37 -21.14 3.36
C PRO A 150 -17.79 -21.14 4.80
N GLY A 151 -18.62 -20.85 5.80
CA GLY A 151 -18.24 -20.94 7.24
C GLY A 151 -17.51 -19.71 7.80
N SER A 152 -17.62 -18.58 7.13
CA SER A 152 -16.86 -17.37 7.40
C SER A 152 -17.42 -16.52 8.57
N ALA A 153 -16.58 -15.65 9.13
CA ALA A 153 -16.86 -14.78 10.30
C ALA A 153 -18.13 -13.88 10.19
N GLY A 154 -18.57 -13.23 11.26
CA GLY A 154 -19.72 -12.33 11.22
C GLY A 154 -19.47 -11.03 10.42
N PRO A 155 -20.46 -10.11 10.36
CA PRO A 155 -20.37 -8.90 9.53
C PRO A 155 -19.17 -8.04 9.89
N VAL A 156 -18.50 -7.53 8.85
CA VAL A 156 -17.34 -6.64 8.99
C VAL A 156 -17.81 -5.19 9.15
N ARG A 157 -17.22 -4.46 10.10
CA ARG A 157 -17.66 -3.10 10.46
C ARG A 157 -16.47 -2.17 10.71
N ILE A 158 -16.72 -0.87 10.55
CA ILE A 158 -15.79 0.17 10.98
C ILE A 158 -16.01 0.40 12.48
N LYS A 159 -14.97 0.20 13.29
CA LYS A 159 -14.88 0.84 14.60
C LYS A 159 -14.21 2.19 14.38
N TRP A 160 -15.01 3.25 14.56
CA TRP A 160 -14.56 4.60 14.29
C TRP A 160 -13.29 4.96 15.10
N PRO A 161 -12.33 5.68 14.50
CA PRO A 161 -12.36 6.26 13.16
C PRO A 161 -11.70 5.43 12.05
N ASN A 162 -10.96 4.35 12.38
CA ASN A 162 -9.98 3.80 11.45
C ASN A 162 -9.74 2.29 11.59
N ASP A 163 -10.48 1.60 12.45
CA ASP A 163 -10.25 0.19 12.70
C ASP A 163 -11.34 -0.67 12.05
N ILE A 164 -10.96 -1.84 11.55
CA ILE A 164 -11.87 -2.80 10.93
C ILE A 164 -12.07 -3.96 11.88
N TYR A 165 -13.33 -4.28 12.15
CA TYR A 165 -13.73 -5.28 13.13
C TYR A 165 -14.65 -6.33 12.53
N ALA A 166 -14.48 -7.58 12.96
CA ALA A 166 -15.43 -8.67 12.75
C ALA A 166 -15.57 -9.43 14.07
N ASN A 167 -16.80 -9.81 14.45
CA ASN A 167 -17.07 -10.52 15.71
C ASN A 167 -16.43 -9.88 16.95
N GLN A 168 -16.44 -8.54 17.03
CA GLN A 168 -15.79 -7.76 18.11
C GLN A 168 -14.26 -7.87 18.19
N VAL A 169 -13.62 -8.54 17.24
CA VAL A 169 -12.17 -8.63 17.10
C VAL A 169 -11.69 -7.66 16.04
N LYS A 170 -10.59 -6.96 16.32
CA LYS A 170 -9.92 -6.10 15.34
C LYS A 170 -9.20 -6.96 14.32
N ILE A 171 -9.55 -6.81 13.05
CA ILE A 171 -8.97 -7.59 11.93
C ILE A 171 -8.13 -6.73 10.97
N GLY A 172 -8.19 -5.40 11.12
CA GLY A 172 -7.44 -4.48 10.27
C GLY A 172 -7.44 -3.07 10.83
N GLY A 173 -6.61 -2.21 10.24
CA GLY A 173 -6.52 -0.81 10.60
C GLY A 173 -6.14 0.03 9.38
N ILE A 174 -6.58 1.28 9.38
CA ILE A 174 -6.26 2.26 8.36
C ILE A 174 -5.46 3.40 8.95
N LEU A 175 -4.40 3.79 8.25
CA LEU A 175 -3.58 4.95 8.60
C LEU A 175 -3.37 5.85 7.38
N CYS A 176 -4.11 6.96 7.31
CA CYS A 176 -3.88 8.01 6.34
C CYS A 176 -2.97 9.09 6.94
N GLN A 177 -1.88 9.41 6.24
CA GLN A 177 -0.99 10.52 6.58
C GLN A 177 -0.85 11.44 5.38
N SER A 178 -1.04 12.74 5.58
CA SER A 178 -0.95 13.75 4.53
C SER A 178 0.27 14.66 4.69
N GLU A 179 0.83 15.11 3.57
CA GLU A 179 1.82 16.17 3.48
C GLU A 179 1.39 17.16 2.40
N TYR A 180 1.51 18.47 2.65
CA TYR A 180 1.25 19.48 1.64
C TYR A 180 2.55 19.91 0.95
N ARG A 181 2.60 19.77 -0.37
CA ARG A 181 3.78 20.09 -1.17
C ARG A 181 3.39 20.43 -2.61
N ASP A 182 4.04 21.44 -3.19
CA ASP A 182 3.86 21.86 -4.59
C ASP A 182 2.39 22.11 -4.98
N GLY A 183 1.62 22.74 -4.07
CA GLY A 183 0.20 23.05 -4.31
C GLY A 183 -0.75 21.86 -4.19
N LYS A 184 -0.28 20.70 -3.69
CA LYS A 184 -1.09 19.48 -3.55
C LYS A 184 -0.89 18.83 -2.19
N PHE A 185 -1.94 18.21 -1.69
CA PHE A 185 -1.89 17.29 -0.56
C PHE A 185 -1.57 15.88 -1.05
N ARG A 186 -0.42 15.38 -0.68
CA ARG A 186 -0.03 13.98 -0.90
C ARG A 186 -0.48 13.17 0.29
N VAL A 187 -1.27 12.12 0.06
CA VAL A 187 -1.76 11.24 1.12
C VAL A 187 -1.20 9.84 0.92
N THR A 188 -0.42 9.39 1.90
CA THR A 188 0.02 7.99 2.01
C THR A 188 -0.97 7.27 2.92
N THR A 189 -1.62 6.23 2.38
CA THR A 189 -2.58 5.42 3.13
C THR A 189 -2.02 4.02 3.30
N GLY A 190 -1.88 3.56 4.56
CA GLY A 190 -1.37 2.23 4.90
C GLY A 190 -2.45 1.35 5.56
N MET A 191 -2.55 0.09 5.09
CA MET A 191 -3.40 -1.01 5.57
C MET A 191 -2.54 -2.12 6.19
#